data_AF-A0A7C7VG68-F1
#
_entry.id   AF-A0A7C7VG68-F1
#
_cell.length_a   1.000
_cell.length_b   1.000
_cell.length_c   1.000
_cell.angle_alpha   90.00
_cell.angle_beta   90.00
_cell.angle_gamma   90.00
#
_symmetry.space_group_name_H-M   'P 1'
#
loop_
_entity.id
_entity.type
_entity.pdbx_description
1 polymer ?
#
loop_
_entity_poly.entity_id
_entity_poly.type
_entity_poly.pdbx_seq_one_letter_code
_entity_poly.pdbx_strand_id
1 'polypeptide(L)'
;MKDTKECGYRVSGLNLWWERKEKTGSHVEIVFHLKSEERCILHWGCCGREGGAWEKPPGYVWPEGTAQVGESAVETPFVPGSGEQTVSIGLSQDLVCPFLVFVLFFPGKNLWENNHGKNYFVPVFEDARPGRMPEEVMHSQIHGKELLSRRLFELEGNRQLAVAVAQEPKGIVTYMITDLQGPLFLHWGVVRRNRAGWLPPPDSMRPPGSADTGSGAVQTPFRLERGLYCLKLKCGEDEDFTGISFVLKQAETGRWIKNGGCDFFIPLQISEHEKEVYETPELADMAETIIQAETDRNSWTLMHRFNLCHDLLDRVVGDVQGLALIFVWLRFSAIRQLDWQRNYNTKPRELAHAQKRLTLKLASMYRGSSLECRELIRLILTTVGPGGEAGKGQRIRDDILNIMHRHRIKEVTGHFLEEWHQKLHNNATPDDIVICEAYLEFLRSYGDLGRFYEVLENGGVTSKRLRSFERPIVTDPDFNPHIRDGLIHDFENYLELLKSVHSGTDFLSAARSAKHCLDDEMNGRVYSVYHDRNNEWIQIVERVERIVYLRHDLTTILDFQEDSQCVRDLIYLDIALEEVLRMLVEHNSGA
;
A
#
# COMPACT_ATOMS: atom_id res chain seq x y z
N MET A 1 57.30 16.60 -15.70
CA MET A 1 56.83 15.29 -16.20
C MET A 1 55.90 14.75 -15.15
N LYS A 2 54.58 14.79 -15.40
CA LYS A 2 53.58 14.26 -14.47
C LYS A 2 53.56 12.74 -14.62
N ASP A 3 53.69 12.04 -13.51
CA ASP A 3 53.59 10.58 -13.42
C ASP A 3 52.27 10.09 -14.02
N THR A 4 52.32 9.48 -15.20
CA THR A 4 51.29 8.59 -15.71
C THR A 4 51.36 7.31 -14.89
N LYS A 5 50.50 7.17 -13.87
CA LYS A 5 50.27 5.88 -13.21
C LYS A 5 49.69 4.90 -14.24
N GLU A 6 50.48 3.91 -14.64
CA GLU A 6 50.00 2.73 -15.34
C GLU A 6 49.00 1.98 -14.45
N CYS A 7 47.71 2.03 -14.80
CA CYS A 7 46.71 1.10 -14.29
C CYS A 7 45.86 0.60 -15.45
N GLY A 8 46.15 -0.60 -15.94
CA GLY A 8 45.33 -1.33 -16.90
C GLY A 8 45.59 -2.83 -16.79
N TYR A 9 44.57 -3.60 -16.41
CA TYR A 9 44.61 -5.06 -16.42
C TYR A 9 44.62 -5.55 -17.88
N ARG A 10 45.56 -6.45 -18.23
CA ARG A 10 45.50 -7.20 -19.49
C ARG A 10 44.27 -8.11 -19.45
N VAL A 11 43.39 -7.96 -20.43
CA VAL A 11 42.31 -8.91 -20.65
C VAL A 11 42.92 -10.18 -21.29
N SER A 12 42.82 -11.33 -20.62
CA SER A 12 43.39 -12.59 -21.14
C SER A 12 42.76 -12.97 -22.49
N GLY A 13 43.59 -13.16 -23.53
CA GLY A 13 43.17 -13.63 -24.86
C GLY A 13 43.17 -12.55 -25.96
N LEU A 14 43.18 -11.26 -25.59
CA LEU A 14 43.28 -10.14 -26.53
C LEU A 14 44.33 -9.14 -26.04
N ASN A 15 45.11 -8.56 -26.95
CA ASN A 15 46.05 -7.48 -26.62
C ASN A 15 45.30 -6.14 -26.44
N LEU A 16 44.33 -6.11 -25.53
CA LEU A 16 43.56 -4.93 -25.13
C LEU A 16 44.01 -4.47 -23.74
N TRP A 17 44.23 -3.17 -23.58
CA TRP A 17 44.38 -2.51 -22.29
C TRP A 17 43.74 -1.13 -22.34
N TRP A 18 43.58 -0.49 -21.19
CA TRP A 18 43.10 0.88 -21.10
C TRP A 18 43.93 1.66 -20.09
N GLU A 19 43.95 2.98 -20.23
CA GLU A 19 44.58 3.90 -19.30
C GLU A 19 43.61 5.02 -18.94
N ARG A 20 43.72 5.51 -17.69
CA ARG A 20 42.97 6.66 -17.19
C ARG A 20 43.90 7.86 -17.12
N LYS A 21 43.52 8.95 -17.79
CA LYS A 21 44.23 10.23 -17.76
C LYS A 21 43.39 11.26 -17.03
N GLU A 22 43.91 11.82 -15.95
CA GLU A 22 43.29 12.97 -15.30
C GLU A 22 43.60 14.24 -16.09
N LYS A 23 42.56 14.92 -16.57
CA LYS A 23 42.67 16.24 -17.18
C LYS A 23 42.37 17.32 -16.13
N THR A 24 42.86 18.54 -16.38
CA THR A 24 42.60 19.71 -15.53
C THR A 24 41.11 19.95 -15.34
N GLY A 25 40.66 20.11 -14.08
CA GLY A 25 39.28 20.46 -13.73
C GLY A 25 38.29 19.29 -13.76
N SER A 26 38.49 18.28 -12.91
CA SER A 26 37.58 17.12 -12.68
C SER A 26 37.16 16.29 -13.90
N HIS A 27 37.78 16.50 -15.05
CA HIS A 27 37.57 15.72 -16.27
C HIS A 27 38.51 14.51 -16.30
N VAL A 28 37.95 13.34 -16.59
CA VAL A 28 38.69 12.08 -16.74
C VAL A 28 38.64 11.66 -18.20
N GLU A 29 39.74 11.22 -18.76
CA GLU A 29 39.78 10.59 -20.07
C GLU A 29 40.17 9.12 -19.93
N ILE A 30 39.36 8.23 -20.49
CA ILE A 30 39.66 6.79 -20.57
C ILE A 30 40.07 6.50 -21.99
N VAL A 31 41.29 5.99 -22.16
CA VAL A 31 41.85 5.63 -23.47
C VAL A 31 41.98 4.12 -23.54
N PHE A 32 41.25 3.50 -24.47
CA PHE A 32 41.37 2.09 -24.81
C PHE A 32 42.42 1.92 -25.90
N HIS A 33 43.25 0.89 -25.76
CA HIS A 33 44.34 0.55 -26.65
C HIS A 33 44.23 -0.92 -27.06
N LEU A 34 44.25 -1.19 -28.35
CA LEU A 34 44.10 -2.53 -28.92
C LEU A 34 45.19 -2.80 -29.96
N LYS A 35 46.07 -3.78 -29.69
CA LYS A 35 47.00 -4.30 -30.72
C LYS A 35 46.31 -5.34 -31.58
N SER A 36 45.71 -4.86 -32.67
CA SER A 36 45.10 -5.68 -33.71
C SER A 36 45.20 -4.94 -35.05
N GLU A 37 45.39 -5.67 -36.15
CA GLU A 37 45.26 -5.12 -37.51
C GLU A 37 43.80 -5.16 -38.01
N GLU A 38 42.91 -5.83 -37.27
CA GLU A 38 41.52 -5.99 -37.65
C GLU A 38 40.68 -4.82 -37.12
N ARG A 39 39.82 -4.27 -37.98
CA ARG A 39 38.86 -3.23 -37.58
C ARG A 39 38.03 -3.72 -36.40
N CYS A 40 37.99 -2.92 -35.33
CA CYS A 40 37.26 -3.20 -34.10
C CYS A 40 36.32 -2.04 -33.75
N ILE A 41 35.18 -2.38 -33.14
CA ILE A 41 34.19 -1.43 -32.61
C ILE A 41 34.06 -1.69 -31.11
N LEU A 42 34.12 -0.62 -30.33
CA LEU A 42 33.79 -0.63 -28.91
C LEU A 42 32.27 -0.49 -28.78
N HIS A 43 31.58 -1.54 -28.31
CA HIS A 43 30.16 -1.48 -27.98
C HIS A 43 30.03 -1.30 -26.48
N TRP A 44 29.57 -0.13 -26.02
CA TRP A 44 29.69 0.26 -24.62
C TRP A 44 28.46 1.00 -24.08
N GLY A 45 28.35 1.00 -22.76
CA GLY A 45 27.32 1.67 -21.98
C GLY A 45 27.84 2.11 -20.61
N CYS A 46 26.93 2.65 -19.81
CA CYS A 46 27.13 2.96 -18.40
C CYS A 46 26.43 1.91 -17.54
N CYS A 47 26.95 1.63 -16.35
CA CYS A 47 26.21 0.86 -15.34
C CYS A 47 26.46 1.41 -13.93
N GLY A 48 25.41 1.36 -13.09
CA GLY A 48 25.49 1.81 -11.69
C GLY A 48 26.34 0.90 -10.79
N ARG A 49 26.51 -0.37 -11.19
CA ARG A 49 27.32 -1.38 -10.50
C ARG A 49 27.92 -2.36 -11.51
N GLU A 50 28.98 -3.05 -11.13
CA GLU A 50 29.51 -4.17 -11.91
C GLU A 50 28.43 -5.26 -12.08
N GLY A 51 28.19 -5.70 -13.32
CA GLY A 51 27.10 -6.63 -13.65
C GLY A 51 25.68 -6.03 -13.63
N GLY A 52 25.54 -4.70 -13.48
CA GLY A 52 24.26 -4.00 -13.58
C GLY A 52 23.69 -3.95 -15.00
N ALA A 53 22.44 -3.50 -15.13
CA ALA A 53 21.83 -3.23 -16.43
C ALA A 53 22.62 -2.12 -17.16
N TRP A 54 22.76 -2.27 -18.47
CA TRP A 54 23.39 -1.27 -19.32
C TRP A 54 22.45 -0.09 -19.50
N GLU A 55 22.99 1.10 -19.39
CA GLU A 55 22.30 2.36 -19.65
C GLU A 55 23.07 3.15 -20.69
N LYS A 56 22.34 3.80 -21.59
CA LYS A 56 22.95 4.57 -22.66
C LYS A 56 23.68 5.78 -22.06
N PRO A 57 24.98 5.97 -22.36
CA PRO A 57 25.70 7.14 -21.91
C PRO A 57 25.07 8.40 -22.51
N PRO A 58 25.06 9.53 -21.80
CA PRO A 58 24.61 10.81 -22.35
C PRO A 58 25.37 11.19 -23.62
N GLY A 59 24.69 11.80 -24.59
CA GLY A 59 25.28 12.13 -25.90
C GLY A 59 26.52 13.03 -25.84
N TYR A 60 26.68 13.83 -24.78
CA TYR A 60 27.81 14.74 -24.62
C TYR A 60 29.14 14.04 -24.29
N VAL A 61 29.12 12.75 -23.89
CA VAL A 61 30.35 11.97 -23.66
C VAL A 61 30.74 11.09 -24.84
N TRP A 62 30.01 11.15 -25.96
CA TRP A 62 30.24 10.27 -27.10
C TRP A 62 31.45 10.76 -27.90
N PRO A 63 32.46 9.90 -28.13
CA PRO A 63 33.54 10.22 -29.07
C PRO A 63 33.04 10.47 -30.50
N GLU A 64 33.90 11.06 -31.32
CA GLU A 64 33.58 11.27 -32.73
C GLU A 64 33.36 9.93 -33.46
N GLY A 65 32.32 9.86 -34.29
CA GLY A 65 31.96 8.63 -35.01
C GLY A 65 31.13 7.63 -34.20
N THR A 66 30.75 7.96 -32.96
CA THR A 66 29.86 7.12 -32.15
C THR A 66 28.42 7.12 -32.68
N ALA A 67 27.81 5.93 -32.75
CA ALA A 67 26.42 5.74 -33.13
C ALA A 67 25.64 5.04 -32.01
N GLN A 68 24.37 5.40 -31.81
CA GLN A 68 23.50 4.70 -30.88
C GLN A 68 23.10 3.33 -31.45
N VAL A 69 23.16 2.29 -30.62
CA VAL A 69 22.72 0.94 -30.98
C VAL A 69 21.79 0.40 -29.88
N GLY A 70 20.53 0.17 -30.24
CA GLY A 70 19.49 -0.18 -29.29
C GLY A 70 19.14 0.96 -28.33
N GLU A 71 18.57 0.63 -27.17
CA GLU A 71 18.13 1.61 -26.17
C GLU A 71 19.20 1.93 -25.11
N SER A 72 20.15 1.00 -24.90
CA SER A 72 21.03 0.99 -23.73
C SER A 72 22.53 1.14 -24.03
N ALA A 73 22.93 1.16 -25.30
CA ALA A 73 24.35 1.12 -25.67
C ALA A 73 24.66 2.02 -26.87
N VAL A 74 25.95 2.25 -27.06
CA VAL A 74 26.50 3.01 -28.18
C VAL A 74 27.72 2.28 -28.72
N GLU A 75 28.02 2.52 -30.00
CA GLU A 75 29.15 1.93 -30.70
C GLU A 75 30.12 3.00 -31.16
N THR A 76 31.38 2.87 -30.74
CA THR A 76 32.47 3.77 -31.15
C THR A 76 33.52 2.97 -31.92
N PRO A 77 33.85 3.33 -33.17
CA PRO A 77 34.91 2.67 -33.90
C PRO A 77 36.29 3.00 -33.31
N PHE A 78 37.18 2.01 -33.26
CA PHE A 78 38.59 2.27 -32.95
C PHE A 78 39.26 3.06 -34.07
N VAL A 79 40.06 4.06 -33.69
CA VAL A 79 40.88 4.85 -34.62
C VAL A 79 42.17 4.08 -34.89
N PRO A 80 42.48 3.74 -36.16
CA PRO A 80 43.67 2.97 -36.50
C PRO A 80 44.96 3.80 -36.39
N GLY A 81 46.01 3.19 -35.84
CA GLY A 81 47.38 3.71 -35.78
C GLY A 81 48.41 2.66 -36.24
N SER A 82 49.70 3.00 -36.16
CA SER A 82 50.79 2.11 -36.60
C SER A 82 50.97 0.91 -35.66
N GLY A 83 50.25 -0.19 -35.93
CA GLY A 83 50.32 -1.44 -35.16
C GLY A 83 49.43 -1.49 -33.91
N GLU A 84 48.63 -0.45 -33.67
CA GLU A 84 47.77 -0.28 -32.50
C GLU A 84 46.58 0.62 -32.87
N GLN A 85 45.40 0.32 -32.35
CA GLN A 85 44.18 1.13 -32.54
C GLN A 85 43.69 1.65 -31.19
N THR A 86 43.10 2.85 -31.17
CA THR A 86 42.68 3.51 -29.92
C THR A 86 41.27 4.09 -29.95
N VAL A 87 40.65 4.20 -28.77
CA VAL A 87 39.43 4.98 -28.54
C VAL A 87 39.65 5.82 -27.29
N SER A 88 39.40 7.13 -27.38
CA SER A 88 39.46 8.04 -26.24
C SER A 88 38.06 8.52 -25.88
N ILE A 89 37.64 8.28 -24.64
CA ILE A 89 36.35 8.72 -24.10
C ILE A 89 36.59 9.80 -23.04
N GLY A 90 36.07 11.00 -23.30
CA GLY A 90 36.10 12.11 -22.35
C GLY A 90 34.89 12.07 -21.43
N LEU A 91 35.14 11.99 -20.12
CA LEU A 91 34.12 11.90 -19.08
C LEU A 91 34.12 13.20 -18.26
N SER A 92 32.95 13.85 -18.20
CA SER A 92 32.70 15.00 -17.33
C SER A 92 32.37 14.54 -15.90
N GLN A 93 32.64 15.39 -14.92
CA GLN A 93 32.18 15.21 -13.54
C GLN A 93 30.65 15.04 -13.42
N ASP A 94 29.90 15.52 -14.41
CA ASP A 94 28.43 15.47 -14.43
C ASP A 94 27.88 14.07 -14.77
N LEU A 95 28.76 13.17 -15.22
CA LEU A 95 28.39 11.80 -15.55
C LEU A 95 28.25 10.95 -14.28
N VAL A 96 27.00 10.54 -13.98
CA VAL A 96 26.68 9.59 -12.91
C VAL A 96 26.85 8.16 -13.42
N CYS A 97 28.11 7.77 -13.63
CA CYS A 97 28.47 6.46 -14.14
C CYS A 97 29.68 5.93 -13.37
N PRO A 98 29.48 5.07 -12.36
CA PRO A 98 30.59 4.44 -11.65
C PRO A 98 31.46 3.55 -12.55
N PHE A 99 30.84 2.89 -13.53
CA PHE A 99 31.51 1.94 -14.43
C PHE A 99 31.10 2.12 -15.90
N LEU A 100 32.09 2.24 -16.79
CA LEU A 100 31.86 1.95 -18.20
C LEU A 100 31.81 0.43 -18.37
N VAL A 101 30.75 -0.06 -19.01
CA VAL A 101 30.63 -1.47 -19.38
C VAL A 101 30.77 -1.60 -20.89
N PHE A 102 31.51 -2.59 -21.38
CA PHE A 102 31.74 -2.74 -22.81
C PHE A 102 31.99 -4.17 -23.25
N VAL A 103 31.83 -4.39 -24.54
CA VAL A 103 32.23 -5.58 -25.31
C VAL A 103 32.88 -5.11 -26.62
N LEU A 104 33.62 -5.99 -27.29
CA LEU A 104 34.25 -5.68 -28.58
C LEU A 104 33.53 -6.39 -29.71
N PHE A 105 33.32 -5.68 -30.81
CA PHE A 105 32.77 -6.24 -32.04
C PHE A 105 33.78 -6.12 -33.19
N PHE A 106 34.10 -7.26 -33.80
CA PHE A 106 34.99 -7.37 -34.96
C PHE A 106 34.15 -7.61 -36.23
N PRO A 107 33.72 -6.55 -36.93
CA PRO A 107 32.78 -6.66 -38.06
C PRO A 107 33.31 -7.53 -39.20
N GLY A 108 34.62 -7.53 -39.47
CA GLY A 108 35.22 -8.34 -40.53
C GLY A 108 35.10 -9.85 -40.31
N LYS A 109 34.92 -10.28 -39.05
CA LYS A 109 34.73 -11.69 -38.66
C LYS A 109 33.33 -11.99 -38.17
N ASN A 110 32.48 -10.97 -38.03
CA ASN A 110 31.21 -11.05 -37.33
C ASN A 110 31.35 -11.70 -35.93
N LEU A 111 32.38 -11.30 -35.19
CA LEU A 111 32.73 -11.87 -33.89
C LEU A 111 32.50 -10.85 -32.76
N TRP A 112 31.82 -11.28 -31.71
CA TRP A 112 31.70 -10.55 -30.46
C TRP A 112 32.64 -11.16 -29.42
N GLU A 113 33.49 -10.33 -28.85
CA GLU A 113 34.20 -10.66 -27.61
C GLU A 113 33.49 -9.97 -26.45
N ASN A 114 32.88 -10.78 -25.58
CA ASN A 114 32.12 -10.31 -24.43
C ASN A 114 32.59 -10.94 -23.11
N ASN A 115 33.85 -11.37 -23.02
CA ASN A 115 34.43 -11.93 -21.81
C ASN A 115 33.67 -13.17 -21.30
N HIS A 116 33.40 -14.12 -22.20
CA HIS A 116 32.57 -15.31 -21.90
C HIS A 116 31.19 -14.95 -21.31
N GLY A 117 30.56 -13.90 -21.83
CA GLY A 117 29.24 -13.42 -21.39
C GLY A 117 29.25 -12.54 -20.13
N LYS A 118 30.41 -12.24 -19.55
CA LYS A 118 30.51 -11.38 -18.35
C LYS A 118 30.60 -9.88 -18.66
N ASN A 119 30.93 -9.52 -19.90
CA ASN A 119 31.32 -8.16 -20.32
C ASN A 119 32.60 -7.67 -19.62
N TYR A 120 33.11 -6.54 -20.08
CA TYR A 120 34.24 -5.83 -19.47
C TYR A 120 33.76 -4.57 -18.74
N PHE A 121 34.44 -4.20 -17.67
CA PHE A 121 34.10 -3.04 -16.85
C PHE A 121 35.34 -2.16 -16.61
N VAL A 122 35.16 -0.85 -16.70
CA VAL A 122 36.19 0.15 -16.37
C VAL A 122 35.64 1.11 -15.32
N PRO A 123 36.27 1.21 -14.13
CA PRO A 123 35.88 2.19 -13.12
C PRO A 123 36.21 3.61 -13.60
N VAL A 124 35.27 4.54 -13.45
CA VAL A 124 35.41 5.91 -13.96
C VAL A 124 36.18 6.84 -12.99
N PHE A 125 36.09 6.62 -11.67
CA PHE A 125 36.72 7.46 -10.66
C PHE A 125 37.63 6.65 -9.71
N GLU A 126 38.77 7.23 -9.27
CA GLU A 126 39.76 6.55 -8.38
C GLU A 126 39.15 6.14 -7.02
N ASP A 127 38.19 6.93 -6.53
CA ASP A 127 37.39 6.66 -5.33
C ASP A 127 36.07 5.93 -5.62
N ALA A 128 35.80 5.54 -6.88
CA ALA A 128 34.68 4.67 -7.23
C ALA A 128 34.98 3.25 -6.74
N ARG A 129 34.87 3.06 -5.43
CA ARG A 129 34.58 1.74 -4.89
C ARG A 129 33.23 1.32 -5.46
N PRO A 130 33.07 0.04 -5.87
CA PRO A 130 31.78 -0.47 -6.31
C PRO A 130 30.70 -0.11 -5.27
N GLY A 131 29.65 0.59 -5.73
CA GLY A 131 28.38 0.67 -5.03
C GLY A 131 28.38 1.35 -3.66
N ARG A 132 28.87 2.59 -3.50
CA ARG A 132 28.40 3.40 -2.37
C ARG A 132 26.93 3.68 -2.56
N MET A 133 26.10 2.83 -1.95
CA MET A 133 24.66 2.99 -1.98
C MET A 133 24.32 4.33 -1.35
N PRO A 134 23.26 5.02 -1.82
CA PRO A 134 22.74 6.21 -1.15
C PRO A 134 22.63 6.03 0.36
N GLU A 135 22.27 4.81 0.78
CA GLU A 135 22.21 4.41 2.18
C GLU A 135 23.55 4.51 2.94
N GLU A 136 24.65 4.03 2.36
CA GLU A 136 25.97 4.05 3.01
C GLU A 136 26.49 5.49 3.17
N VAL A 137 26.30 6.31 2.14
CA VAL A 137 26.66 7.73 2.21
C VAL A 137 25.78 8.44 3.24
N MET A 138 24.48 8.11 3.29
CA MET A 138 23.57 8.63 4.30
C MET A 138 24.07 8.31 5.70
N HIS A 139 24.43 7.05 5.97
CA HIS A 139 24.95 6.61 7.26
C HIS A 139 26.15 7.44 7.73
N SER A 140 27.08 7.76 6.81
CA SER A 140 28.22 8.63 7.12
C SER A 140 27.82 10.09 7.40
N GLN A 141 26.80 10.64 6.73
CA GLN A 141 26.37 12.03 6.89
C GLN A 141 25.58 12.27 8.18
N ILE A 142 24.88 11.25 8.68
CA ILE A 142 24.06 11.34 9.90
C ILE A 142 24.77 10.78 11.13
N HIS A 143 26.00 10.26 10.99
CA HIS A 143 26.74 9.68 12.10
C HIS A 143 26.93 10.70 13.23
N GLY A 144 26.56 10.30 14.46
CA GLY A 144 26.64 11.14 15.66
C GLY A 144 25.54 12.20 15.78
N LYS A 145 24.52 12.20 14.90
CA LYS A 145 23.36 13.09 14.99
C LYS A 145 22.18 12.38 15.63
N GLU A 146 21.33 13.13 16.30
CA GLU A 146 20.03 12.63 16.75
C GLU A 146 19.11 12.50 15.54
N LEU A 147 18.74 11.26 15.21
CA LEU A 147 17.90 10.95 14.07
C LEU A 147 16.42 11.05 14.47
N LEU A 148 15.65 11.80 13.68
CA LEU A 148 14.21 11.90 13.82
C LEU A 148 13.50 10.89 12.92
N SER A 149 13.90 10.76 11.65
CA SER A 149 13.30 9.81 10.69
C SER A 149 14.33 9.32 9.67
N ARG A 150 14.14 8.13 9.12
CA ARG A 150 14.94 7.61 7.99
C ARG A 150 14.10 6.67 7.14
N ARG A 151 14.19 6.83 5.82
CA ARG A 151 13.53 6.01 4.82
C ARG A 151 14.49 5.73 3.67
N LEU A 152 14.43 4.52 3.14
CA LEU A 152 15.08 4.13 1.89
C LEU A 152 13.98 3.77 0.90
N PHE A 153 13.88 4.52 -0.19
CA PHE A 153 12.90 4.25 -1.24
C PHE A 153 13.58 3.51 -2.39
N GLU A 154 13.01 2.39 -2.79
CA GLU A 154 13.38 1.72 -4.03
C GLU A 154 12.75 2.45 -5.22
N LEU A 155 13.56 2.66 -6.24
CA LEU A 155 13.18 3.37 -7.47
C LEU A 155 13.36 2.43 -8.66
N GLU A 156 12.72 2.78 -9.78
CA GLU A 156 12.85 2.02 -11.03
C GLU A 156 14.33 1.82 -11.44
N GLY A 157 14.63 0.65 -12.00
CA GLY A 157 15.97 0.31 -12.46
C GLY A 157 16.94 -0.10 -11.33
N ASN A 158 16.42 -0.58 -10.19
CA ASN A 158 17.20 -0.92 -8.99
C ASN A 158 17.98 0.28 -8.43
N ARG A 159 17.38 1.47 -8.51
CA ARG A 159 17.91 2.71 -7.97
C ARG A 159 17.34 2.97 -6.59
N GLN A 160 17.96 3.84 -5.83
CA GLN A 160 17.59 4.13 -4.45
C GLN A 160 17.54 5.63 -4.19
N LEU A 161 16.63 6.03 -3.30
CA LEU A 161 16.61 7.33 -2.67
C LEU A 161 16.65 7.12 -1.15
N ALA A 162 17.78 7.45 -0.54
CA ALA A 162 17.90 7.51 0.92
C ALA A 162 17.47 8.90 1.40
N VAL A 163 16.57 8.94 2.38
CA VAL A 163 16.10 10.16 3.04
C VAL A 163 16.28 10.01 4.54
N ALA A 164 16.84 11.02 5.20
CA ALA A 164 16.96 11.06 6.65
C ALA A 164 16.62 12.44 7.18
N VAL A 165 16.00 12.50 8.36
CA VAL A 165 15.70 13.73 9.09
C VAL A 165 16.44 13.65 10.40
N ALA A 166 17.29 14.64 10.68
CA ALA A 166 18.09 14.69 11.89
C ALA A 166 17.95 16.04 12.59
N GLN A 167 17.99 16.01 13.92
CA GLN A 167 18.10 17.19 14.75
C GLN A 167 19.54 17.71 14.70
N GLU A 168 19.70 19.00 14.39
CA GLU A 168 20.97 19.71 14.44
C GLU A 168 20.89 20.91 15.39
N PRO A 169 22.04 21.50 15.80
CA PRO A 169 22.05 22.65 16.72
C PRO A 169 21.28 23.89 16.23
N LYS A 170 20.95 23.96 14.93
CA LYS A 170 20.25 25.09 14.29
C LYS A 170 18.88 24.68 13.71
N GLY A 171 18.28 23.61 14.26
CA GLY A 171 16.98 23.09 13.83
C GLY A 171 17.07 21.75 13.12
N ILE A 172 15.97 21.35 12.50
CA ILE A 172 15.83 20.05 11.85
C ILE A 172 16.37 20.12 10.42
N VAL A 173 17.10 19.09 10.00
CA VAL A 173 17.66 19.00 8.65
C VAL A 173 17.24 17.69 7.98
N THR A 174 16.70 17.80 6.76
CA THR A 174 16.39 16.66 5.91
C THR A 174 17.50 16.46 4.88
N TYR A 175 18.07 15.26 4.86
CA TYR A 175 19.08 14.76 3.96
C TYR A 175 18.42 13.88 2.90
N MET A 176 18.75 14.09 1.63
CA MET A 176 18.28 13.27 0.51
C MET A 176 19.47 12.92 -0.38
N ILE A 177 19.64 11.63 -0.67
CA ILE A 177 20.73 11.11 -1.48
C ILE A 177 20.16 10.07 -2.44
N THR A 178 20.50 10.16 -3.73
CA THR A 178 20.05 9.18 -4.74
C THR A 178 21.13 8.91 -5.78
N ASP A 179 21.08 7.70 -6.35
CA ASP A 179 21.92 7.24 -7.45
C ASP A 179 21.21 7.31 -8.82
N LEU A 180 20.07 7.99 -8.90
CA LEU A 180 19.39 8.32 -10.15
C LEU A 180 20.30 9.10 -11.11
N GLN A 181 20.13 8.89 -12.42
CA GLN A 181 20.89 9.58 -13.45
C GLN A 181 20.29 10.93 -13.88
N GLY A 182 21.18 11.82 -14.35
CA GLY A 182 20.87 13.14 -14.91
C GLY A 182 20.55 14.19 -13.85
N PRO A 183 20.63 15.50 -14.16
CA PRO A 183 20.29 16.55 -13.20
C PRO A 183 18.85 16.41 -12.68
N LEU A 184 18.68 16.49 -11.36
CA LEU A 184 17.39 16.26 -10.69
C LEU A 184 16.88 17.51 -9.97
N PHE A 185 15.57 17.68 -9.98
CA PHE A 185 14.86 18.62 -9.13
C PHE A 185 13.98 17.86 -8.13
N LEU A 186 14.00 18.32 -6.88
CA LEU A 186 12.97 18.03 -5.90
C LEU A 186 11.82 18.99 -6.13
N HIS A 187 10.61 18.49 -6.40
CA HIS A 187 9.39 19.29 -6.40
C HIS A 187 8.62 18.99 -5.12
N TRP A 188 8.47 19.96 -4.22
CA TRP A 188 8.07 19.69 -2.85
C TRP A 188 7.21 20.78 -2.20
N GLY A 189 6.49 20.35 -1.16
CA GLY A 189 5.68 21.16 -0.25
C GLY A 189 5.82 20.67 1.19
N VAL A 190 5.42 21.51 2.14
CA VAL A 190 5.37 21.20 3.58
C VAL A 190 3.94 20.89 4.01
N VAL A 191 3.78 19.89 4.86
CA VAL A 191 2.49 19.51 5.47
C VAL A 191 2.44 20.09 6.88
N ARG A 192 1.26 20.62 7.26
CA ARG A 192 1.02 21.21 8.58
C ARG A 192 0.00 20.43 9.39
N ARG A 193 0.14 20.45 10.71
CA ARG A 193 -0.85 19.91 11.66
C ARG A 193 -2.21 20.58 11.39
N ASN A 194 -3.27 19.77 11.31
CA ASN A 194 -4.66 20.21 11.10
C ASN A 194 -4.99 20.88 9.75
N ARG A 195 -4.21 20.67 8.70
CA ARG A 195 -4.54 21.14 7.34
C ARG A 195 -4.49 20.00 6.33
N ALA A 196 -5.55 19.88 5.52
CA ALA A 196 -5.54 18.96 4.38
C ALA A 196 -4.67 19.51 3.24
N GLY A 197 -3.69 18.72 2.80
CA GLY A 197 -2.78 19.05 1.69
C GLY A 197 -1.45 19.69 2.10
N TRP A 198 -0.57 19.89 1.12
CA TRP A 198 0.72 20.56 1.30
C TRP A 198 0.65 22.04 0.93
N LEU A 199 1.60 22.81 1.46
CA LEU A 199 1.80 24.22 1.19
C LEU A 199 3.20 24.44 0.61
N PRO A 200 3.44 25.53 -0.13
CA PRO A 200 4.79 25.87 -0.52
C PRO A 200 5.64 26.11 0.73
N PRO A 201 6.87 25.59 0.79
CA PRO A 201 7.77 25.86 1.91
C PRO A 201 8.05 27.37 2.02
N PRO A 202 8.19 27.92 3.23
CA PRO A 202 8.57 29.32 3.43
C PRO A 202 9.99 29.57 2.94
N ASP A 203 10.32 30.83 2.62
CA ASP A 203 11.63 31.21 2.06
C ASP A 203 12.82 30.79 2.94
N SER A 204 12.62 30.72 4.26
CA SER A 204 13.63 30.24 5.22
C SER A 204 14.03 28.77 5.01
N MET A 205 13.16 27.95 4.41
CA MET A 205 13.41 26.53 4.13
C MET A 205 13.91 26.29 2.71
N ARG A 206 13.92 27.31 1.84
CA ARG A 206 14.28 27.18 0.43
C ARG A 206 15.80 27.34 0.26
N PRO A 207 16.54 26.27 -0.10
CA PRO A 207 17.97 26.40 -0.35
C PRO A 207 18.23 27.17 -1.67
N PRO A 208 19.47 27.64 -1.90
CA PRO A 208 19.83 28.37 -3.11
C PRO A 208 19.49 27.62 -4.40
N GLY A 209 18.94 28.33 -5.38
CA GLY A 209 18.47 27.75 -6.65
C GLY A 209 17.04 27.23 -6.62
N SER A 210 16.34 27.38 -5.49
CA SER A 210 14.92 27.05 -5.41
C SER A 210 14.06 28.04 -6.19
N ALA A 211 13.06 27.54 -6.92
CA ALA A 211 12.13 28.34 -7.71
C ALA A 211 10.67 27.94 -7.43
N ASP A 212 9.80 28.95 -7.30
CA ASP A 212 8.36 28.71 -7.23
C ASP A 212 7.83 28.20 -8.57
N THR A 213 6.93 27.21 -8.50
CA THR A 213 6.33 26.61 -9.70
C THR A 213 4.95 27.18 -10.04
N GLY A 214 4.42 28.07 -9.20
CA GLY A 214 3.07 28.62 -9.35
C GLY A 214 1.93 27.66 -8.97
N SER A 215 2.22 26.39 -8.66
CA SER A 215 1.24 25.37 -8.28
C SER A 215 1.20 25.09 -6.77
N GLY A 216 1.69 26.02 -5.94
CA GLY A 216 1.77 25.82 -4.48
C GLY A 216 2.91 24.88 -4.05
N ALA A 217 3.90 24.66 -4.90
CA ALA A 217 5.10 23.86 -4.62
C ALA A 217 6.37 24.57 -5.11
N VAL A 218 7.51 24.18 -4.55
CA VAL A 218 8.84 24.72 -4.89
C VAL A 218 9.66 23.64 -5.58
N GLN A 219 10.45 24.03 -6.58
CA GLN A 219 11.46 23.18 -7.20
C GLN A 219 12.85 23.55 -6.72
N THR A 220 13.58 22.56 -6.21
CA THR A 220 14.94 22.72 -5.68
C THR A 220 15.89 21.76 -6.39
N PRO A 221 17.00 22.22 -6.97
CA PRO A 221 17.95 21.35 -7.65
C PRO A 221 18.77 20.50 -6.66
N PHE A 222 18.98 19.24 -7.00
CA PHE A 222 20.01 18.42 -6.36
C PHE A 222 21.41 18.86 -6.80
N ARG A 223 22.40 18.59 -5.96
CA ARG A 223 23.82 18.79 -6.29
C ARG A 223 24.48 17.45 -6.50
N LEU A 224 25.26 17.33 -7.56
CA LEU A 224 26.06 16.15 -7.78
C LEU A 224 27.31 16.19 -6.89
N GLU A 225 27.44 15.21 -6.01
CA GLU A 225 28.56 15.08 -5.09
C GLU A 225 29.09 13.64 -5.15
N ARG A 226 30.33 13.48 -5.64
CA ARG A 226 31.03 12.17 -5.69
C ARG A 226 30.19 11.05 -6.34
N GLY A 227 29.48 11.38 -7.42
CA GLY A 227 28.68 10.41 -8.19
C GLY A 227 27.28 10.12 -7.63
N LEU A 228 26.80 10.86 -6.63
CA LEU A 228 25.42 10.79 -6.15
C LEU A 228 24.78 12.18 -6.16
N TYR A 229 23.47 12.23 -6.41
CA TYR A 229 22.71 13.46 -6.26
C TYR A 229 22.30 13.64 -4.80
N CYS A 230 22.78 14.72 -4.20
CA CYS A 230 22.60 15.05 -2.80
C CYS A 230 21.81 16.36 -2.66
N LEU A 231 20.91 16.40 -1.67
CA LEU A 231 20.18 17.60 -1.28
C LEU A 231 20.03 17.65 0.24
N LYS A 232 20.15 18.87 0.78
CA LYS A 232 19.94 19.17 2.20
C LYS A 232 18.92 20.28 2.33
N LEU A 233 17.84 20.02 3.04
CA LEU A 233 16.78 20.98 3.34
C LEU A 233 16.85 21.33 4.82
N LYS A 234 16.85 22.62 5.13
CA LYS A 234 16.65 23.08 6.50
C LYS A 234 15.17 23.19 6.74
N CYS A 235 14.68 22.48 7.73
CA CYS A 235 13.30 22.55 8.17
C CYS A 235 13.28 23.50 9.35
N GLY A 236 12.53 24.60 9.23
CA GLY A 236 12.50 25.65 10.25
C GLY A 236 12.03 25.13 11.61
N GLU A 237 12.15 25.95 12.65
CA GLU A 237 11.74 25.64 14.03
C GLU A 237 10.21 25.67 14.23
N ASP A 238 9.44 25.72 13.14
CA ASP A 238 7.98 25.79 13.21
C ASP A 238 7.42 24.40 13.52
N GLU A 239 7.02 24.23 14.79
CA GLU A 239 6.46 23.00 15.34
C GLU A 239 5.16 22.54 14.66
N ASP A 240 4.51 23.41 13.87
CA ASP A 240 3.30 23.03 13.13
C ASP A 240 3.62 22.17 11.88
N PHE A 241 4.87 22.13 11.41
CA PHE A 241 5.24 21.31 10.26
C PHE A 241 5.40 19.84 10.63
N THR A 242 4.56 19.00 10.04
CA THR A 242 4.52 17.55 10.34
C THR A 242 5.35 16.73 9.35
N GLY A 243 5.55 17.21 8.12
CA GLY A 243 6.29 16.46 7.10
C GLY A 243 6.55 17.22 5.81
N ILE A 244 7.34 16.62 4.93
CA ILE A 244 7.58 17.08 3.56
C ILE A 244 6.93 16.10 2.60
N SER A 245 6.12 16.61 1.68
CA SER A 245 5.60 15.85 0.54
C SER A 245 6.34 16.27 -0.73
N PHE A 246 6.78 15.31 -1.54
CA PHE A 246 7.62 15.60 -2.69
C PHE A 246 7.55 14.57 -3.82
N VAL A 247 8.03 14.96 -5.00
CA VAL A 247 8.33 14.09 -6.14
C VAL A 247 9.66 14.52 -6.77
N LEU A 248 10.31 13.63 -7.51
CA LEU A 248 11.53 13.97 -8.25
C LEU A 248 11.21 14.25 -9.72
N LYS A 249 11.90 15.22 -10.31
CA LYS A 249 11.81 15.55 -11.73
C LYS A 249 13.20 15.50 -12.37
N GLN A 250 13.36 14.70 -13.42
CA GLN A 250 14.56 14.71 -14.26
C GLN A 250 14.55 15.94 -15.17
N ALA A 251 15.62 16.72 -15.13
CA ALA A 251 15.71 17.98 -15.87
C ALA A 251 15.71 17.76 -17.39
N GLU A 252 16.45 16.76 -17.86
CA GLU A 252 16.69 16.52 -19.29
C GLU A 252 15.46 15.95 -20.00
N THR A 253 14.79 14.99 -19.38
CA THR A 253 13.64 14.28 -19.97
C THR A 253 12.31 14.92 -19.57
N GLY A 254 12.28 15.75 -18.53
CA GLY A 254 11.06 16.24 -17.91
C GLY A 254 10.27 15.16 -17.16
N ARG A 255 10.82 13.94 -17.02
CA ARG A 255 10.16 12.79 -16.41
C ARG A 255 9.95 13.02 -14.90
N TRP A 256 8.77 12.66 -14.43
CA TRP A 256 8.41 12.65 -13.00
C TRP A 256 8.59 11.26 -12.41
N ILE A 257 9.16 11.21 -11.21
CA ILE A 257 9.40 9.98 -10.45
C ILE A 257 8.61 10.10 -9.15
N LYS A 258 7.80 9.09 -8.87
CA LYS A 258 6.80 9.03 -7.80
C LYS A 258 6.95 7.72 -7.02
N ASN A 259 6.44 7.68 -5.79
CA ASN A 259 6.40 6.46 -4.98
C ASN A 259 5.15 5.65 -5.31
N GLY A 260 5.25 4.60 -6.13
CA GLY A 260 4.06 3.80 -6.52
C GLY A 260 2.95 4.62 -7.21
N GLY A 261 3.30 5.76 -7.82
CA GLY A 261 2.34 6.69 -8.42
C GLY A 261 1.72 7.71 -7.45
N CYS A 262 2.12 7.70 -6.18
CA CYS A 262 1.81 8.72 -5.17
C CYS A 262 3.03 9.61 -4.91
N ASP A 263 2.83 10.72 -4.21
CA ASP A 263 3.95 11.57 -3.80
C ASP A 263 4.71 10.90 -2.66
N PHE A 264 6.03 11.12 -2.59
CA PHE A 264 6.83 10.70 -1.44
C PHE A 264 6.44 11.55 -0.23
N PHE A 265 6.58 10.98 0.97
CA PHE A 265 6.35 11.66 2.22
C PHE A 265 7.45 11.31 3.22
N ILE A 266 7.98 12.31 3.92
CA ILE A 266 8.91 12.14 5.03
C ILE A 266 8.42 12.96 6.24
N PRO A 267 8.16 12.32 7.41
CA PRO A 267 7.76 13.05 8.61
C PRO A 267 8.95 13.84 9.16
N LEU A 268 8.70 15.08 9.59
CA LEU A 268 9.71 15.95 10.20
C LEU A 268 9.77 15.82 11.71
N GLN A 269 8.68 15.38 12.33
CA GLN A 269 8.60 15.03 13.73
C GLN A 269 8.10 13.59 13.82
N ILE A 270 8.79 12.77 14.60
CA ILE A 270 8.31 11.46 15.02
C ILE A 270 7.93 11.60 16.50
N SER A 271 6.69 11.29 16.85
CA SER A 271 6.26 11.31 18.24
C SER A 271 7.08 10.30 19.06
N GLU A 272 7.30 10.52 20.36
CA GLU A 272 7.99 9.54 21.21
C GLU A 272 7.32 8.14 21.15
N HIS A 273 6.01 8.10 20.92
CA HIS A 273 5.25 6.86 20.69
C HIS A 273 5.58 6.15 19.37
N GLU A 274 5.96 6.87 18.31
CA GLU A 274 6.38 6.23 17.06
C GLU A 274 7.80 5.67 17.15
N LYS A 275 8.67 6.15 18.06
CA LYS A 275 9.99 5.54 18.27
C LYS A 275 9.89 4.13 18.86
N GLU A 276 8.90 3.86 19.72
CA GLU A 276 8.64 2.54 20.31
C GLU A 276 7.99 1.54 19.31
N VAL A 277 7.14 2.02 18.40
CA VAL A 277 6.41 1.16 17.44
C VAL A 277 7.32 0.53 16.38
N TYR A 278 8.50 1.10 16.12
CA TYR A 278 9.49 0.56 15.16
C TYR A 278 10.66 -0.19 15.82
N GLU A 279 10.61 -0.51 17.12
CA GLU A 279 11.70 -1.23 17.79
C GLU A 279 11.85 -2.70 17.34
N THR A 280 10.80 -3.28 16.75
CA THR A 280 10.83 -4.63 16.18
C THR A 280 10.81 -4.57 14.65
N PRO A 281 11.95 -4.84 13.98
CA PRO A 281 12.04 -4.84 12.51
C PRO A 281 10.96 -5.69 11.82
N GLU A 282 10.51 -6.76 12.48
CA GLU A 282 9.48 -7.67 11.99
C GLU A 282 8.09 -7.02 11.91
N LEU A 283 7.72 -6.19 12.90
CA LEU A 283 6.46 -5.44 12.90
C LEU A 283 6.48 -4.33 11.85
N ALA A 284 7.64 -3.69 11.67
CA ALA A 284 7.84 -2.67 10.64
C ALA A 284 7.70 -3.26 9.22
N ASP A 285 8.31 -4.42 8.95
CA ASP A 285 8.16 -5.17 7.69
C ASP A 285 6.70 -5.56 7.42
N MET A 286 6.02 -6.03 8.47
CA MET A 286 4.60 -6.37 8.39
C MET A 286 3.72 -5.15 8.10
N ALA A 287 3.97 -4.02 8.76
CA ALA A 287 3.26 -2.78 8.50
C ALA A 287 3.50 -2.28 7.06
N GLU A 288 4.74 -2.35 6.57
CA GLU A 288 5.07 -1.98 5.19
C GLU A 288 4.36 -2.90 4.19
N THR A 289 4.32 -4.21 4.44
CA THR A 289 3.56 -5.17 3.62
C THR A 289 2.09 -4.80 3.52
N ILE A 290 1.46 -4.43 4.65
CA ILE A 290 0.06 -3.99 4.70
C ILE A 290 -0.10 -2.68 3.90
N ILE A 291 0.76 -1.70 4.13
CA ILE A 291 0.70 -0.39 3.46
C ILE A 291 0.85 -0.56 1.95
N GLN A 292 1.81 -1.36 1.50
CA GLN A 292 2.03 -1.62 0.08
C GLN A 292 0.79 -2.26 -0.54
N ALA A 293 0.23 -3.30 0.08
CA ALA A 293 -0.97 -3.96 -0.41
C ALA A 293 -2.20 -3.02 -0.47
N GLU A 294 -2.35 -2.15 0.54
CA GLU A 294 -3.46 -1.19 0.61
C GLU A 294 -3.26 0.06 -0.24
N THR A 295 -2.05 0.36 -0.74
CA THR A 295 -1.78 1.58 -1.54
C THR A 295 -1.45 1.30 -2.99
N ASP A 296 -1.15 0.05 -3.35
CA ASP A 296 -0.87 -0.34 -4.72
C ASP A 296 -2.12 -0.16 -5.63
N ARG A 297 -1.86 0.07 -6.92
CA ARG A 297 -2.89 0.29 -7.96
C ARG A 297 -3.50 -1.01 -8.49
N ASN A 298 -2.98 -2.14 -8.02
CA ASN A 298 -3.41 -3.48 -8.39
C ASN A 298 -4.84 -3.81 -7.91
N SER A 299 -5.35 -4.94 -8.40
CA SER A 299 -6.61 -5.53 -7.98
C SER A 299 -6.63 -5.80 -6.47
N TRP A 300 -7.47 -5.09 -5.71
CA TRP A 300 -7.52 -5.20 -4.26
C TRP A 300 -8.95 -5.29 -3.76
N THR A 301 -9.30 -6.34 -3.02
CA THR A 301 -10.67 -6.52 -2.49
C THR A 301 -10.63 -7.04 -1.06
N LEU A 302 -11.77 -7.04 -0.37
CA LEU A 302 -11.90 -7.69 0.95
C LEU A 302 -11.39 -9.14 0.95
N MET A 303 -11.56 -9.89 -0.14
CA MET A 303 -11.05 -11.26 -0.24
C MET A 303 -9.52 -11.30 -0.26
N HIS A 304 -8.87 -10.39 -1.00
CA HIS A 304 -7.41 -10.25 -0.98
C HIS A 304 -6.91 -9.81 0.40
N ARG A 305 -7.59 -8.83 1.02
CA ARG A 305 -7.29 -8.37 2.39
C ARG A 305 -7.38 -9.50 3.41
N PHE A 306 -8.43 -10.31 3.39
CA PHE A 306 -8.60 -11.43 4.32
C PHE A 306 -7.59 -12.56 4.06
N ASN A 307 -7.22 -12.81 2.80
CA ASN A 307 -6.16 -13.77 2.49
C ASN A 307 -4.79 -13.27 2.98
N LEU A 308 -4.44 -12.01 2.73
CA LEU A 308 -3.18 -11.44 3.25
C LEU A 308 -3.17 -11.43 4.78
N CYS A 309 -4.27 -11.03 5.41
CA CYS A 309 -4.41 -11.11 6.87
C CYS A 309 -4.22 -12.54 7.37
N HIS A 310 -4.84 -13.53 6.72
CA HIS A 310 -4.65 -14.93 7.06
C HIS A 310 -3.17 -15.32 7.00
N ASP A 311 -2.44 -14.89 5.98
CA ASP A 311 -1.03 -15.26 5.82
C ASP A 311 -0.12 -14.54 6.83
N LEU A 312 -0.43 -13.28 7.18
CA LEU A 312 0.29 -12.54 8.22
C LEU A 312 0.07 -13.11 9.63
N LEU A 313 -1.07 -13.77 9.89
CA LEU A 313 -1.33 -14.38 11.20
C LEU A 313 -0.30 -15.46 11.60
N ASP A 314 0.37 -16.11 10.63
CA ASP A 314 1.45 -17.06 10.94
C ASP A 314 2.66 -16.40 11.58
N ARG A 315 2.84 -15.09 11.38
CA ARG A 315 3.99 -14.32 11.89
C ARG A 315 3.76 -13.77 13.30
N VAL A 316 2.51 -13.73 13.77
CA VAL A 316 2.12 -13.02 15.00
C VAL A 316 1.49 -13.95 16.05
N VAL A 317 1.82 -15.25 16.01
CA VAL A 317 1.30 -16.22 16.99
C VAL A 317 1.85 -15.88 18.38
N GLY A 318 0.95 -15.46 19.29
CA GLY A 318 1.32 -15.04 20.64
C GLY A 318 1.95 -13.64 20.71
N ASP A 319 1.97 -12.89 19.61
CA ASP A 319 2.48 -11.52 19.57
C ASP A 319 1.33 -10.52 19.71
N VAL A 320 1.27 -9.86 20.87
CA VAL A 320 0.26 -8.85 21.21
C VAL A 320 0.35 -7.65 20.26
N GLN A 321 1.55 -7.18 19.91
CA GLN A 321 1.71 -5.98 19.07
C GLN A 321 1.33 -6.29 17.61
N GLY A 322 1.74 -7.45 17.11
CA GLY A 322 1.36 -7.93 15.78
C GLY A 322 -0.15 -8.14 15.64
N LEU A 323 -0.81 -8.72 16.64
CA LEU A 323 -2.28 -8.85 16.66
C LEU A 323 -2.97 -7.48 16.77
N ALA A 324 -2.43 -6.53 17.54
CA ALA A 324 -2.95 -5.18 17.62
C ALA A 324 -2.86 -4.46 16.25
N LEU A 325 -1.76 -4.63 15.52
CA LEU A 325 -1.61 -4.10 14.16
C LEU A 325 -2.66 -4.69 13.20
N ILE A 326 -2.88 -6.00 13.22
CA ILE A 326 -3.94 -6.66 12.45
C ILE A 326 -5.32 -6.09 12.80
N PHE A 327 -5.60 -5.93 14.10
CA PHE A 327 -6.85 -5.36 14.56
C PHE A 327 -7.05 -3.95 14.00
N VAL A 328 -6.07 -3.06 14.15
CA VAL A 328 -6.15 -1.67 13.65
C VAL A 328 -6.39 -1.65 12.15
N TRP A 329 -5.65 -2.45 11.38
CA TRP A 329 -5.81 -2.54 9.94
C TRP A 329 -7.21 -2.99 9.51
N LEU A 330 -7.71 -4.10 10.06
CA LEU A 330 -9.05 -4.59 9.74
C LEU A 330 -10.14 -3.67 10.28
N ARG A 331 -9.89 -2.98 11.40
CA ARG A 331 -10.79 -1.98 11.97
C ARG A 331 -10.94 -0.79 11.04
N PHE A 332 -9.87 -0.28 10.43
CA PHE A 332 -9.93 0.76 9.40
C PHE A 332 -10.74 0.33 8.17
N SER A 333 -10.59 -0.93 7.75
CA SER A 333 -11.46 -1.50 6.72
C SER A 333 -12.92 -1.51 7.18
N ALA A 334 -13.23 -1.96 8.41
CA ALA A 334 -14.60 -2.07 8.91
C ALA A 334 -15.34 -0.71 8.99
N ILE A 335 -14.65 0.39 9.36
CA ILE A 335 -15.23 1.76 9.36
C ILE A 335 -14.97 2.55 8.08
N ARG A 336 -14.71 1.87 6.96
CA ARG A 336 -14.66 2.52 5.64
C ARG A 336 -13.57 3.60 5.52
N GLN A 337 -12.50 3.54 6.32
CA GLN A 337 -11.30 4.36 6.11
C GLN A 337 -10.44 3.80 4.96
N LEU A 338 -10.55 2.49 4.72
CA LEU A 338 -10.02 1.82 3.55
C LEU A 338 -11.16 1.48 2.61
N ASP A 339 -10.89 1.49 1.31
CA ASP A 339 -11.83 1.00 0.33
C ASP A 339 -11.91 -0.54 0.36
N TRP A 340 -13.03 -1.07 -0.11
CA TRP A 340 -13.31 -2.51 -0.05
C TRP A 340 -13.01 -3.25 -1.35
N GLN A 341 -12.84 -2.52 -2.46
CA GLN A 341 -12.69 -3.10 -3.78
C GLN A 341 -12.06 -2.11 -4.78
N ARG A 342 -11.09 -2.60 -5.55
CA ARG A 342 -10.40 -1.96 -6.66
C ARG A 342 -10.20 -2.97 -7.78
N ASN A 343 -10.60 -2.61 -8.99
CA ASN A 343 -10.20 -3.25 -10.25
C ASN A 343 -10.35 -4.79 -10.32
N TYR A 344 -11.22 -5.39 -9.50
CA TYR A 344 -11.41 -6.85 -9.45
C TYR A 344 -12.78 -7.23 -8.90
N ASN A 345 -13.45 -8.15 -9.59
CA ASN A 345 -14.75 -8.64 -9.20
C ASN A 345 -14.67 -9.96 -8.41
N THR A 346 -14.66 -9.86 -7.09
CA THR A 346 -14.65 -11.01 -6.18
C THR A 346 -16.04 -11.64 -6.09
N LYS A 347 -16.15 -12.94 -6.39
CA LYS A 347 -17.42 -13.66 -6.26
C LYS A 347 -17.81 -13.80 -4.79
N PRO A 348 -19.11 -13.73 -4.43
CA PRO A 348 -19.55 -13.89 -3.04
C PRO A 348 -19.06 -15.19 -2.37
N ARG A 349 -18.94 -16.28 -3.13
CA ARG A 349 -18.41 -17.56 -2.62
C ARG A 349 -16.93 -17.48 -2.25
N GLU A 350 -16.13 -16.75 -3.02
CA GLU A 350 -14.70 -16.58 -2.78
C GLU A 350 -14.47 -15.70 -1.53
N LEU A 351 -15.25 -14.64 -1.39
CA LEU A 351 -15.22 -13.80 -0.18
C LEU A 351 -15.62 -14.59 1.07
N ALA A 352 -16.74 -15.32 1.02
CA ALA A 352 -17.20 -16.14 2.14
C ALA A 352 -16.16 -17.21 2.53
N HIS A 353 -15.49 -17.79 1.54
CA HIS A 353 -14.41 -18.75 1.77
C HIS A 353 -13.19 -18.09 2.45
N ALA A 354 -12.76 -16.90 2.01
CA ALA A 354 -11.66 -16.16 2.62
C ALA A 354 -11.98 -15.77 4.08
N GLN A 355 -13.20 -15.28 4.35
CA GLN A 355 -13.68 -15.00 5.71
C GLN A 355 -13.67 -16.27 6.58
N LYS A 356 -14.21 -17.38 6.07
CA LYS A 356 -14.25 -18.65 6.80
C LYS A 356 -12.85 -19.11 7.19
N ARG A 357 -11.90 -19.06 6.26
CA ARG A 357 -10.50 -19.42 6.51
C ARG A 357 -9.87 -18.53 7.58
N LEU A 358 -10.02 -17.21 7.46
CA LEU A 358 -9.45 -16.25 8.40
C LEU A 358 -10.00 -16.46 9.82
N THR A 359 -11.33 -16.55 9.96
CA THR A 359 -12.00 -16.69 11.26
C THR A 359 -11.70 -18.02 11.95
N LEU A 360 -11.62 -19.12 11.21
CA LEU A 360 -11.20 -20.41 11.76
C LEU A 360 -9.73 -20.40 12.21
N LYS A 361 -8.85 -19.70 11.49
CA LYS A 361 -7.45 -19.54 11.91
C LYS A 361 -7.34 -18.75 13.20
N LEU A 362 -8.04 -17.63 13.32
CA LEU A 362 -8.13 -16.83 14.55
C LEU A 362 -8.65 -17.66 15.74
N ALA A 363 -9.72 -18.44 15.54
CA ALA A 363 -10.24 -19.35 16.57
C ALA A 363 -9.23 -20.43 16.96
N SER A 364 -8.45 -20.94 16.00
CA SER A 364 -7.38 -21.91 16.31
C SER A 364 -6.28 -21.29 17.18
N MET A 365 -5.92 -20.02 16.93
CA MET A 365 -4.92 -19.27 17.71
C MET A 365 -5.41 -18.97 19.13
N TYR A 366 -6.71 -18.69 19.30
CA TYR A 366 -7.32 -18.35 20.59
C TYR A 366 -7.01 -19.38 21.71
N ARG A 367 -7.06 -20.67 21.39
CA ARG A 367 -6.94 -21.77 22.37
C ARG A 367 -5.62 -21.76 23.15
N GLY A 368 -4.50 -21.49 22.49
CA GLY A 368 -3.15 -21.51 23.08
C GLY A 368 -2.57 -20.14 23.41
N SER A 369 -3.37 -19.08 23.31
CA SER A 369 -2.92 -17.69 23.44
C SER A 369 -3.03 -17.17 24.88
N SER A 370 -2.23 -16.17 25.22
CA SER A 370 -2.40 -15.39 26.46
C SER A 370 -3.75 -14.67 26.48
N LEU A 371 -4.17 -14.18 27.65
CA LEU A 371 -5.42 -13.42 27.81
C LEU A 371 -5.45 -12.18 26.90
N GLU A 372 -4.33 -11.44 26.81
CA GLU A 372 -4.21 -10.25 25.98
C GLU A 372 -4.39 -10.57 24.48
N CYS A 373 -3.78 -11.67 24.03
CA CYS A 373 -3.92 -12.14 22.66
C CYS A 373 -5.36 -12.62 22.37
N ARG A 374 -6.02 -13.27 23.33
CA ARG A 374 -7.42 -13.70 23.21
C ARG A 374 -8.37 -12.51 23.04
N GLU A 375 -8.18 -11.45 23.82
CA GLU A 375 -8.95 -10.21 23.68
C GLU A 375 -8.72 -9.55 22.32
N LEU A 376 -7.48 -9.49 21.84
CA LEU A 376 -7.19 -8.95 20.50
C LEU A 376 -7.80 -9.81 19.39
N ILE A 377 -7.75 -11.13 19.49
CA ILE A 377 -8.41 -12.04 18.54
C ILE A 377 -9.92 -11.78 18.53
N ARG A 378 -10.54 -11.64 19.70
CA ARG A 378 -11.95 -11.29 19.84
C ARG A 378 -12.25 -9.94 19.16
N LEU A 379 -11.43 -8.93 19.39
CA LEU A 379 -11.55 -7.62 18.74
C LEU A 379 -11.39 -7.72 17.21
N ILE A 380 -10.46 -8.52 16.70
CA ILE A 380 -10.31 -8.78 15.26
C ILE A 380 -11.60 -9.39 14.71
N LEU A 381 -12.19 -10.39 15.39
CA LEU A 381 -13.43 -11.03 14.95
C LEU A 381 -14.63 -10.08 14.90
N THR A 382 -14.62 -8.95 15.64
CA THR A 382 -15.64 -7.90 15.47
C THR A 382 -15.59 -7.21 14.10
N THR A 383 -14.47 -7.29 13.39
CA THR A 383 -14.24 -6.61 12.11
C THR A 383 -14.51 -7.49 10.89
N VAL A 384 -14.71 -8.80 11.11
CA VAL A 384 -14.89 -9.80 10.05
C VAL A 384 -16.11 -10.65 10.37
N GLY A 385 -16.99 -10.88 9.37
CA GLY A 385 -18.11 -11.81 9.54
C GLY A 385 -17.65 -13.27 9.64
N PRO A 386 -18.44 -14.18 10.24
CA PRO A 386 -18.05 -15.56 10.58
C PRO A 386 -17.66 -16.46 9.40
N GLY A 387 -17.92 -16.05 8.15
CA GLY A 387 -17.67 -16.89 6.97
C GLY A 387 -18.56 -18.13 6.97
N GLY A 388 -19.87 -17.92 6.76
CA GLY A 388 -20.91 -18.96 6.72
C GLY A 388 -21.47 -19.22 5.33
N GLU A 389 -22.23 -20.32 5.18
CA GLU A 389 -22.69 -20.99 3.95
C GLU A 389 -22.44 -20.21 2.64
N ALA A 390 -21.57 -20.79 1.80
CA ALA A 390 -21.41 -20.46 0.40
C ALA A 390 -22.79 -20.39 -0.29
N GLY A 391 -23.39 -19.21 -0.33
CA GLY A 391 -24.79 -19.08 -0.69
C GLY A 391 -25.50 -17.86 -0.09
N LYS A 392 -25.12 -17.32 1.07
CA LYS A 392 -25.84 -16.15 1.65
C LYS A 392 -25.68 -14.86 0.83
N GLY A 393 -24.48 -14.57 0.32
CA GLY A 393 -24.26 -13.43 -0.59
C GLY A 393 -24.91 -13.65 -1.97
N GLN A 394 -24.95 -14.90 -2.44
CA GLN A 394 -25.71 -15.27 -3.64
C GLN A 394 -27.22 -15.14 -3.41
N ARG A 395 -27.70 -15.50 -2.22
CA ARG A 395 -29.10 -15.36 -1.80
C ARG A 395 -29.52 -13.90 -1.70
N ILE A 396 -28.65 -12.99 -1.25
CA ILE A 396 -28.94 -11.54 -1.31
C ILE A 396 -29.21 -11.12 -2.76
N ARG A 397 -28.37 -11.58 -3.70
CA ARG A 397 -28.55 -11.27 -5.12
C ARG A 397 -29.80 -11.94 -5.70
N ASP A 398 -30.02 -13.22 -5.40
CA ASP A 398 -31.15 -13.99 -5.91
C ASP A 398 -32.48 -13.49 -5.32
N ASP A 399 -32.50 -13.07 -4.05
CA ASP A 399 -33.72 -12.60 -3.38
C ASP A 399 -34.16 -11.24 -3.93
N ILE A 400 -33.25 -10.29 -4.23
CA ILE A 400 -33.66 -9.04 -4.90
C ILE A 400 -34.24 -9.32 -6.29
N LEU A 401 -33.66 -10.28 -7.02
CA LEU A 401 -34.13 -10.69 -8.33
C LEU A 401 -35.51 -11.37 -8.25
N ASN A 402 -35.71 -12.24 -7.26
CA ASN A 402 -36.99 -12.89 -6.97
C ASN A 402 -38.08 -11.86 -6.62
N ILE A 403 -37.74 -10.81 -5.86
CA ILE A 403 -38.66 -9.71 -5.55
C ILE A 403 -39.03 -8.96 -6.84
N MET A 404 -38.03 -8.63 -7.68
CA MET A 404 -38.27 -7.98 -8.98
C MET A 404 -39.21 -8.81 -9.87
N HIS A 405 -38.98 -10.14 -9.96
CA HIS A 405 -39.84 -11.05 -10.73
C HIS A 405 -41.26 -11.13 -10.18
N ARG A 406 -41.42 -11.23 -8.86
CA ARG A 406 -42.72 -11.31 -8.18
C ARG A 406 -43.59 -10.10 -8.49
N HIS A 407 -42.99 -8.91 -8.52
CA HIS A 407 -43.67 -7.64 -8.81
C HIS A 407 -43.63 -7.23 -10.28
N ARG A 408 -43.13 -8.10 -11.18
CA ARG A 408 -43.02 -7.87 -12.63
C ARG A 408 -42.20 -6.62 -13.00
N ILE A 409 -41.19 -6.31 -12.20
CA ILE A 409 -40.21 -5.26 -12.49
C ILE A 409 -39.25 -5.78 -13.55
N LYS A 410 -38.98 -4.98 -14.58
CA LYS A 410 -38.15 -5.39 -15.71
C LYS A 410 -36.67 -5.28 -15.36
N GLU A 411 -35.91 -6.31 -15.72
CA GLU A 411 -34.43 -6.31 -15.72
C GLU A 411 -33.90 -5.58 -16.97
N VAL A 412 -34.11 -4.27 -17.01
CA VAL A 412 -33.61 -3.43 -18.11
C VAL A 412 -32.80 -2.26 -17.55
N THR A 413 -31.75 -1.89 -18.27
CA THR A 413 -30.86 -0.79 -17.87
C THR A 413 -31.62 0.52 -17.71
N GLY A 414 -31.20 1.36 -16.76
CA GLY A 414 -31.84 2.64 -16.46
C GLY A 414 -33.02 2.53 -15.50
N HIS A 415 -33.00 1.54 -14.61
CA HIS A 415 -33.91 1.44 -13.47
C HIS A 415 -33.11 1.17 -12.20
N PHE A 416 -33.46 1.87 -11.11
CA PHE A 416 -32.76 1.79 -9.83
C PHE A 416 -32.59 0.36 -9.31
N LEU A 417 -33.67 -0.44 -9.28
CA LEU A 417 -33.62 -1.81 -8.74
C LEU A 417 -32.73 -2.73 -9.58
N GLU A 418 -32.71 -2.55 -10.90
CA GLU A 418 -31.82 -3.31 -11.77
C GLU A 418 -30.36 -2.87 -11.60
N GLU A 419 -30.09 -1.58 -11.50
CA GLU A 419 -28.74 -1.08 -11.22
C GLU A 419 -28.22 -1.57 -9.85
N TRP A 420 -29.08 -1.59 -8.83
CA TRP A 420 -28.74 -2.14 -7.52
C TRP A 420 -28.51 -3.66 -7.58
N HIS A 421 -29.37 -4.40 -8.28
CA HIS A 421 -29.15 -5.83 -8.55
C HIS A 421 -27.81 -6.06 -9.27
N GLN A 422 -27.48 -5.27 -10.30
CA GLN A 422 -26.20 -5.36 -10.99
C GLN A 422 -25.03 -5.06 -10.04
N LYS A 423 -25.14 -4.07 -9.14
CA LYS A 423 -24.13 -3.79 -8.10
C LYS A 423 -23.89 -5.00 -7.19
N LEU A 424 -24.95 -5.74 -6.84
CA LEU A 424 -24.87 -6.95 -6.00
C LEU A 424 -24.22 -8.16 -6.68
N HIS A 425 -23.96 -8.14 -8.00
CA HIS A 425 -23.14 -9.17 -8.66
C HIS A 425 -21.71 -9.23 -8.14
N ASN A 426 -21.21 -8.13 -7.58
CA ASN A 426 -19.89 -8.07 -6.99
C ASN A 426 -19.96 -8.64 -5.57
N ASN A 427 -20.33 -7.80 -4.60
CA ASN A 427 -20.59 -8.23 -3.23
C ASN A 427 -21.66 -7.35 -2.59
N ALA A 428 -22.43 -7.95 -1.68
CA ALA A 428 -23.19 -7.19 -0.70
C ALA A 428 -22.21 -6.48 0.24
N THR A 429 -22.47 -5.22 0.54
CA THR A 429 -21.69 -4.39 1.45
C THR A 429 -22.63 -3.73 2.46
N PRO A 430 -22.12 -3.24 3.61
CA PRO A 430 -22.91 -2.43 4.52
C PRO A 430 -23.60 -1.21 3.88
N ASP A 431 -23.14 -0.74 2.72
CA ASP A 431 -23.85 0.31 1.95
C ASP A 431 -25.24 -0.19 1.48
N ASP A 432 -25.43 -1.49 1.21
CA ASP A 432 -26.71 -2.06 0.76
C ASP A 432 -27.80 -2.04 1.83
N ILE A 433 -27.43 -2.07 3.11
CA ILE A 433 -28.39 -1.88 4.22
C ILE A 433 -28.99 -0.47 4.12
N VAL A 434 -28.13 0.54 3.95
CA VAL A 434 -28.54 1.94 3.83
C VAL A 434 -29.36 2.16 2.57
N ILE A 435 -28.97 1.56 1.44
CA ILE A 435 -29.73 1.62 0.18
C ILE A 435 -31.13 1.00 0.37
N CYS A 436 -31.24 -0.13 1.06
CA CYS A 436 -32.51 -0.79 1.35
C CYS A 436 -33.39 0.05 2.29
N GLU A 437 -32.81 0.62 3.35
CA GLU A 437 -33.51 1.51 4.30
C GLU A 437 -34.03 2.77 3.61
N ALA A 438 -33.21 3.39 2.75
CA ALA A 438 -33.63 4.53 1.95
C ALA A 438 -34.76 4.17 0.98
N TYR A 439 -34.67 3.01 0.31
CA TYR A 439 -35.73 2.55 -0.59
C TYR A 439 -37.03 2.24 0.14
N LEU A 440 -36.98 1.66 1.34
CA LEU A 440 -38.17 1.48 2.18
C LEU A 440 -38.80 2.81 2.58
N GLU A 441 -37.99 3.81 2.95
CA GLU A 441 -38.50 5.14 3.28
C GLU A 441 -39.13 5.83 2.06
N PHE A 442 -38.53 5.71 0.88
CA PHE A 442 -39.12 6.16 -0.39
C PHE A 442 -40.50 5.55 -0.63
N LEU A 443 -40.65 4.24 -0.41
CA LEU A 443 -41.95 3.56 -0.57
C LEU A 443 -42.98 4.03 0.46
N ARG A 444 -42.58 4.17 1.74
CA ARG A 444 -43.45 4.59 2.85
C ARG A 444 -43.89 6.05 2.73
N SER A 445 -43.03 6.89 2.16
CA SER A 445 -43.29 8.31 1.88
C SER A 445 -44.03 8.57 0.55
N TYR A 446 -44.60 7.54 -0.06
CA TYR A 446 -45.35 7.64 -1.32
C TYR A 446 -44.53 8.17 -2.51
N GLY A 447 -43.24 7.80 -2.57
CA GLY A 447 -42.36 8.14 -3.68
C GLY A 447 -41.60 9.47 -3.50
N ASP A 448 -41.40 9.92 -2.25
CA ASP A 448 -40.65 11.14 -1.98
C ASP A 448 -39.13 10.91 -2.15
N LEU A 449 -38.58 11.44 -3.25
CA LEU A 449 -37.14 11.38 -3.53
C LEU A 449 -36.30 12.18 -2.52
N GLY A 450 -36.85 13.23 -1.91
CA GLY A 450 -36.16 13.99 -0.88
C GLY A 450 -35.87 13.13 0.35
N ARG A 451 -36.86 12.36 0.81
CA ARG A 451 -36.71 11.40 1.92
C ARG A 451 -35.73 10.28 1.59
N PHE A 452 -35.77 9.77 0.36
CA PHE A 452 -34.81 8.77 -0.11
C PHE A 452 -33.37 9.25 0.04
N TYR A 453 -33.05 10.44 -0.50
CA TYR A 453 -31.70 10.99 -0.43
C TYR A 453 -31.30 11.43 0.98
N GLU A 454 -32.25 11.88 1.82
CA GLU A 454 -32.02 12.20 3.23
C GLU A 454 -31.51 10.97 4.01
N VAL A 455 -32.18 9.82 3.85
CA VAL A 455 -31.76 8.56 4.51
C VAL A 455 -30.40 8.10 3.99
N LEU A 456 -30.17 8.20 2.68
CA LEU A 456 -28.88 7.88 2.07
C LEU A 456 -27.73 8.72 2.63
N GLU A 457 -27.90 10.05 2.73
CA GLU A 457 -26.89 10.94 3.31
C GLU A 457 -26.63 10.64 4.78
N ASN A 458 -27.69 10.45 5.58
CA ASN A 458 -27.58 10.12 6.99
C ASN A 458 -26.85 8.79 7.23
N GLY A 459 -26.98 7.82 6.32
CA GLY A 459 -26.25 6.55 6.36
C GLY A 459 -24.86 6.58 5.67
N GLY A 460 -24.41 7.75 5.21
CA GLY A 460 -23.09 7.94 4.59
C GLY A 460 -22.98 7.46 3.13
N VAL A 461 -24.10 7.17 2.46
CA VAL A 461 -24.15 6.69 1.06
C VAL A 461 -24.63 7.81 0.14
N THR A 462 -23.78 8.83 -0.04
CA THR A 462 -24.10 9.99 -0.89
C THR A 462 -24.35 9.62 -2.36
N SER A 463 -24.99 10.49 -3.15
CA SER A 463 -25.14 10.28 -4.60
C SER A 463 -23.79 10.13 -5.31
N LYS A 464 -22.73 10.80 -4.83
CA LYS A 464 -21.37 10.59 -5.33
C LYS A 464 -20.86 9.18 -5.04
N ARG A 465 -21.20 8.62 -3.87
CA ARG A 465 -20.87 7.24 -3.49
C ARG A 465 -21.57 6.23 -4.38
N LEU A 466 -22.88 6.38 -4.62
CA LEU A 466 -23.65 5.50 -5.51
C LEU A 466 -23.05 5.42 -6.93
N ARG A 467 -22.59 6.56 -7.45
CA ARG A 467 -21.93 6.68 -8.76
C ARG A 467 -20.50 6.13 -8.80
N SER A 468 -19.86 6.03 -7.63
CA SER A 468 -18.47 5.56 -7.51
C SER A 468 -18.32 4.05 -7.48
N PHE A 469 -19.42 3.30 -7.38
CA PHE A 469 -19.39 1.85 -7.46
C PHE A 469 -18.93 1.40 -8.85
N GLU A 470 -18.24 0.26 -8.91
CA GLU A 470 -17.78 -0.34 -10.18
C GLU A 470 -18.95 -0.62 -11.15
N ARG A 471 -20.12 -0.92 -10.58
CA ARG A 471 -21.41 -0.94 -11.26
C ARG A 471 -22.27 0.17 -10.67
N PRO A 472 -22.26 1.37 -11.27
CA PRO A 472 -22.87 2.56 -10.70
C PRO A 472 -24.38 2.43 -10.56
N ILE A 473 -24.92 3.00 -9.48
CA ILE A 473 -26.34 3.31 -9.36
C ILE A 473 -26.49 4.80 -9.69
N VAL A 474 -27.17 5.10 -10.79
CA VAL A 474 -27.30 6.44 -11.37
C VAL A 474 -28.75 6.88 -11.50
N THR A 475 -29.68 5.93 -11.49
CA THR A 475 -31.10 6.16 -11.72
C THR A 475 -31.89 6.25 -10.42
N ASP A 476 -32.85 7.17 -10.37
CA ASP A 476 -33.77 7.34 -9.25
C ASP A 476 -34.75 6.14 -9.13
N PRO A 477 -35.23 5.81 -7.91
CA PRO A 477 -36.23 4.77 -7.72
C PRO A 477 -37.57 5.12 -8.35
N ASP A 478 -38.17 4.14 -9.03
CA ASP A 478 -39.50 4.27 -9.63
C ASP A 478 -40.60 4.01 -8.59
N PHE A 479 -41.60 4.89 -8.50
CA PHE A 479 -42.74 4.69 -7.63
C PHE A 479 -43.94 4.10 -8.38
N ASN A 480 -44.46 2.97 -7.91
CA ASN A 480 -45.71 2.40 -8.40
C ASN A 480 -46.69 2.13 -7.23
N PRO A 481 -47.80 2.89 -7.12
CA PRO A 481 -48.77 2.74 -6.04
C PRO A 481 -49.37 1.34 -5.90
N HIS A 482 -49.53 0.61 -7.01
CA HIS A 482 -50.27 -0.67 -7.02
C HIS A 482 -49.48 -1.83 -6.42
N ILE A 483 -48.15 -1.75 -6.42
CA ILE A 483 -47.26 -2.78 -5.86
C ILE A 483 -46.55 -2.31 -4.59
N ARG A 484 -46.82 -1.08 -4.13
CA ARG A 484 -46.15 -0.45 -2.98
C ARG A 484 -46.15 -1.34 -1.74
N ASP A 485 -47.32 -1.78 -1.28
CA ASP A 485 -47.43 -2.52 -0.02
C ASP A 485 -46.75 -3.89 -0.11
N GLY A 486 -46.82 -4.54 -1.28
CA GLY A 486 -46.10 -5.77 -1.56
C GLY A 486 -44.58 -5.58 -1.56
N LEU A 487 -44.09 -4.47 -2.15
CA LEU A 487 -42.67 -4.13 -2.12
C LEU A 487 -42.19 -3.79 -0.71
N ILE A 488 -42.96 -3.04 0.08
CA ILE A 488 -42.59 -2.75 1.48
C ILE A 488 -42.39 -4.05 2.25
N HIS A 489 -43.37 -4.95 2.21
CA HIS A 489 -43.28 -6.24 2.89
C HIS A 489 -42.06 -7.06 2.45
N ASP A 490 -41.82 -7.14 1.14
CA ASP A 490 -40.71 -7.92 0.60
C ASP A 490 -39.34 -7.32 0.93
N PHE A 491 -39.21 -5.99 0.87
CA PHE A 491 -37.97 -5.30 1.20
C PHE A 491 -37.71 -5.21 2.71
N GLU A 492 -38.73 -5.29 3.57
CA GLU A 492 -38.56 -5.48 5.01
C GLU A 492 -37.91 -6.83 5.32
N ASN A 493 -38.41 -7.91 4.72
CA ASN A 493 -37.79 -9.24 4.82
C ASN A 493 -36.38 -9.25 4.21
N TYR A 494 -36.19 -8.55 3.10
CA TYR A 494 -34.89 -8.42 2.45
C TYR A 494 -33.88 -7.64 3.31
N LEU A 495 -34.33 -6.60 4.02
CA LEU A 495 -33.50 -5.84 4.94
C LEU A 495 -33.01 -6.72 6.10
N GLU A 496 -33.87 -7.58 6.64
CA GLU A 496 -33.46 -8.56 7.66
C GLU A 496 -32.36 -9.49 7.12
N LEU A 497 -32.49 -9.97 5.88
CA LEU A 497 -31.47 -10.78 5.22
C LEU A 497 -30.15 -10.01 5.07
N LEU A 498 -30.18 -8.77 4.55
CA LEU A 498 -29.00 -7.92 4.41
C LEU A 498 -28.31 -7.68 5.75
N LYS A 499 -29.07 -7.36 6.80
CA LYS A 499 -28.56 -7.18 8.15
C LYS A 499 -27.88 -8.46 8.65
N SER A 500 -28.53 -9.62 8.50
CA SER A 500 -27.99 -10.92 8.96
C SER A 500 -26.65 -11.32 8.33
N VAL A 501 -26.29 -10.77 7.16
CA VAL A 501 -25.03 -11.07 6.47
C VAL A 501 -23.91 -10.11 6.86
N HIS A 502 -24.25 -8.90 7.33
CA HIS A 502 -23.30 -7.85 7.68
C HIS A 502 -23.14 -7.61 9.18
N SER A 503 -24.08 -8.04 10.01
CA SER A 503 -23.92 -8.03 11.47
C SER A 503 -23.18 -9.30 11.92
N GLY A 504 -21.88 -9.17 12.18
CA GLY A 504 -21.12 -10.17 12.96
C GLY A 504 -21.62 -10.34 14.40
N THR A 505 -22.63 -9.54 14.80
CA THR A 505 -23.19 -9.42 16.15
C THR A 505 -24.70 -9.70 16.20
N ASP A 506 -25.35 -10.20 15.12
CA ASP A 506 -26.76 -10.62 15.24
C ASP A 506 -26.86 -11.78 16.23
N PHE A 507 -27.37 -11.46 17.42
CA PHE A 507 -27.42 -12.38 18.54
C PHE A 507 -28.18 -13.66 18.19
N LEU A 508 -29.25 -13.58 17.40
CA LEU A 508 -29.99 -14.77 17.00
C LEU A 508 -29.20 -15.66 16.04
N SER A 509 -28.53 -15.08 15.04
CA SER A 509 -27.67 -15.83 14.12
C SER A 509 -26.48 -16.44 14.85
N ALA A 510 -25.84 -15.70 15.76
CA ALA A 510 -24.74 -16.20 16.58
C ALA A 510 -25.19 -17.35 17.49
N ALA A 511 -26.34 -17.22 18.15
CA ALA A 511 -26.94 -18.26 18.98
C ALA A 511 -27.29 -19.53 18.17
N ARG A 512 -27.82 -19.37 16.96
CA ARG A 512 -28.11 -20.50 16.06
C ARG A 512 -26.84 -21.22 15.61
N SER A 513 -25.80 -20.46 15.26
CA SER A 513 -24.50 -21.01 14.89
C SER A 513 -23.85 -21.75 16.05
N ALA A 514 -23.83 -21.18 17.25
CA ALA A 514 -23.23 -21.78 18.43
C ALA A 514 -24.05 -22.93 19.05
N LYS A 515 -25.31 -23.13 18.64
CA LYS A 515 -26.23 -24.11 19.25
C LYS A 515 -25.64 -25.51 19.41
N HIS A 516 -24.91 -25.98 18.40
CA HIS A 516 -24.31 -27.31 18.38
C HIS A 516 -23.11 -27.48 19.33
N CYS A 517 -22.60 -26.38 19.88
CA CYS A 517 -21.47 -26.34 20.81
C CYS A 517 -21.90 -26.22 22.27
N LEU A 518 -23.20 -26.10 22.52
CA LEU A 518 -23.80 -25.86 23.82
C LEU A 518 -24.74 -27.02 24.19
N ASP A 519 -24.83 -27.36 25.47
CA ASP A 519 -25.84 -28.29 25.97
C ASP A 519 -27.25 -27.64 25.98
N ASP A 520 -28.28 -28.44 26.29
CA ASP A 520 -29.67 -27.98 26.26
C ASP A 520 -29.95 -26.88 27.31
N GLU A 521 -29.31 -26.94 28.47
CA GLU A 521 -29.48 -25.94 29.53
C GLU A 521 -28.90 -24.60 29.11
N MET A 522 -27.66 -24.59 28.61
CA MET A 522 -26.98 -23.41 28.14
C MET A 522 -27.68 -22.81 26.92
N ASN A 523 -28.12 -23.65 25.98
CA ASN A 523 -28.97 -23.20 24.88
C ASN A 523 -30.25 -22.53 25.40
N GLY A 524 -30.93 -23.13 26.39
CA GLY A 524 -32.12 -22.53 27.01
C GLY A 524 -31.87 -21.13 27.56
N ARG A 525 -30.72 -20.92 28.22
CA ARG A 525 -30.31 -19.62 28.76
C ARG A 525 -29.95 -18.61 27.67
N VAL A 526 -29.31 -19.03 26.58
CA VAL A 526 -29.04 -18.15 25.42
C VAL A 526 -30.35 -17.68 24.79
N TYR A 527 -31.28 -18.59 24.50
CA TYR A 527 -32.55 -18.22 23.86
C TYR A 527 -33.47 -17.42 24.79
N SER A 528 -33.41 -17.62 26.12
CA SER A 528 -34.19 -16.80 27.05
C SER A 528 -33.78 -15.32 27.00
N VAL A 529 -32.48 -15.01 26.91
CA VAL A 529 -31.98 -13.63 26.69
C VAL A 529 -32.58 -13.03 25.42
N TYR A 530 -32.71 -13.81 24.34
CA TYR A 530 -33.30 -13.33 23.09
C TYR A 530 -34.79 -13.02 23.26
N HIS A 531 -35.54 -13.92 23.88
CA HIS A 531 -36.98 -13.76 24.09
C HIS A 531 -37.31 -12.60 25.05
N ASP A 532 -36.46 -12.39 26.06
CA ASP A 532 -36.68 -11.41 27.11
C ASP A 532 -36.21 -9.98 26.75
N ARG A 533 -35.59 -9.78 25.58
CA ARG A 533 -34.99 -8.50 25.19
C ARG A 533 -35.96 -7.31 25.23
N ASN A 534 -37.23 -7.54 24.89
CA ASN A 534 -38.28 -6.52 24.84
C ASN A 534 -39.25 -6.63 26.03
N ASN A 535 -38.91 -7.36 27.09
CA ASN A 535 -39.92 -7.82 28.03
C ASN A 535 -40.54 -6.73 28.92
N GLU A 536 -40.08 -5.50 29.08
CA GLU A 536 -40.58 -4.49 30.08
C GLU A 536 -40.74 -4.93 31.57
N TRP A 537 -41.27 -6.11 31.90
CA TRP A 537 -41.50 -6.62 33.26
C TRP A 537 -40.23 -7.10 33.97
N ILE A 538 -39.21 -7.49 33.21
CA ILE A 538 -37.90 -7.88 33.77
C ILE A 538 -37.07 -6.62 34.00
N GLN A 539 -36.61 -6.43 35.24
CA GLN A 539 -35.78 -5.28 35.60
C GLN A 539 -34.45 -5.29 34.84
N ILE A 540 -33.90 -4.11 34.54
CA ILE A 540 -32.64 -3.99 33.80
C ILE A 540 -31.48 -4.72 34.50
N VAL A 541 -31.39 -4.62 35.83
CA VAL A 541 -30.34 -5.28 36.63
C VAL A 541 -30.38 -6.78 36.43
N GLU A 542 -31.58 -7.37 36.45
CA GLU A 542 -31.77 -8.81 36.22
C GLU A 542 -31.36 -9.22 34.80
N ARG A 543 -31.66 -8.41 33.78
CA ARG A 543 -31.21 -8.68 32.40
C ARG A 543 -29.69 -8.62 32.27
N VAL A 544 -29.07 -7.62 32.89
CA VAL A 544 -27.61 -7.46 32.91
C VAL A 544 -26.97 -8.65 33.62
N GLU A 545 -27.44 -9.03 34.81
CA GLU A 545 -26.93 -10.18 35.56
C GLU A 545 -27.01 -11.47 34.72
N ARG A 546 -28.15 -11.75 34.09
CA ARG A 546 -28.32 -12.93 33.23
C ARG A 546 -27.30 -12.97 32.09
N ILE A 547 -27.06 -11.84 31.41
CA ILE A 547 -26.09 -11.76 30.33
C ILE A 547 -24.67 -11.95 30.86
N VAL A 548 -24.32 -11.31 31.98
CA VAL A 548 -22.98 -11.43 32.59
C VAL A 548 -22.69 -12.87 33.02
N TYR A 549 -23.63 -13.54 33.68
CA TYR A 549 -23.48 -14.96 34.04
C TYR A 549 -23.37 -15.86 32.82
N LEU A 550 -24.18 -15.61 31.79
CA LEU A 550 -24.12 -16.36 30.55
C LEU A 550 -22.74 -16.21 29.87
N ARG A 551 -22.19 -15.00 29.82
CA ARG A 551 -20.85 -14.75 29.27
C ARG A 551 -19.76 -15.42 30.09
N HIS A 552 -19.87 -15.40 31.42
CA HIS A 552 -18.93 -16.11 32.31
C HIS A 552 -18.90 -17.63 32.03
N ASP A 553 -20.08 -18.23 31.87
CA ASP A 553 -20.20 -19.66 31.55
C ASP A 553 -19.68 -19.96 30.13
N LEU A 554 -19.93 -19.07 29.15
CA LEU A 554 -19.35 -19.19 27.80
C LEU A 554 -17.82 -19.17 27.83
N THR A 555 -17.20 -18.31 28.63
CA THR A 555 -15.74 -18.30 28.80
C THR A 555 -15.24 -19.63 29.34
N THR A 556 -15.95 -20.20 30.31
CA THR A 556 -15.61 -21.53 30.86
C THR A 556 -15.69 -22.59 29.77
N ILE A 557 -16.73 -22.58 28.93
CA ILE A 557 -16.85 -23.50 27.79
C ILE A 557 -15.69 -23.29 26.82
N LEU A 558 -15.41 -22.04 26.42
CA LEU A 558 -14.34 -21.67 25.49
C LEU A 558 -12.96 -22.17 25.94
N ASP A 559 -12.67 -22.19 27.25
CA ASP A 559 -11.40 -22.66 27.79
C ASP A 559 -11.15 -24.17 27.56
N PHE A 560 -12.21 -24.97 27.43
CA PHE A 560 -12.12 -26.42 27.23
C PHE A 560 -12.52 -26.88 25.82
N GLN A 561 -12.97 -25.98 24.93
CA GLN A 561 -13.37 -26.36 23.58
C GLN A 561 -12.18 -26.57 22.64
N GLU A 562 -12.10 -27.77 22.06
CA GLU A 562 -11.04 -28.14 21.12
C GLU A 562 -11.42 -27.90 19.65
N ASP A 563 -12.71 -27.93 19.30
CA ASP A 563 -13.11 -27.73 17.92
C ASP A 563 -13.04 -26.25 17.53
N SER A 564 -12.24 -25.93 16.50
CA SER A 564 -12.02 -24.52 16.10
C SER A 564 -13.28 -23.88 15.50
N GLN A 565 -14.19 -24.67 14.93
CA GLN A 565 -15.47 -24.15 14.47
C GLN A 565 -16.36 -23.78 15.66
N CYS A 566 -16.43 -24.63 16.70
CA CYS A 566 -17.12 -24.30 17.93
C CYS A 566 -16.51 -23.10 18.66
N VAL A 567 -15.19 -23.03 18.81
CA VAL A 567 -14.52 -21.87 19.41
C VAL A 567 -14.89 -20.59 18.67
N ARG A 568 -14.82 -20.59 17.34
CA ARG A 568 -15.22 -19.44 16.52
C ARG A 568 -16.67 -19.04 16.79
N ASP A 569 -17.59 -19.98 16.71
CA ASP A 569 -19.03 -19.71 16.82
C ASP A 569 -19.41 -19.24 18.24
N LEU A 570 -18.74 -19.75 19.27
CA LEU A 570 -18.87 -19.30 20.66
C LEU A 570 -18.30 -17.89 20.88
N ILE A 571 -17.18 -17.54 20.26
CA ILE A 571 -16.64 -16.17 20.32
C ILE A 571 -17.63 -15.18 19.67
N TYR A 572 -18.22 -15.51 18.51
CA TYR A 572 -19.25 -14.67 17.91
C TYR A 572 -20.49 -14.54 18.78
N LEU A 573 -20.89 -15.60 19.48
CA LEU A 573 -21.97 -15.53 20.46
C LEU A 573 -21.63 -14.59 21.62
N ASP A 574 -20.42 -14.68 22.18
CA ASP A 574 -19.97 -13.78 23.25
C ASP A 574 -19.92 -12.30 22.78
N ILE A 575 -19.41 -12.05 21.58
CA ILE A 575 -19.39 -10.71 20.95
C ILE A 575 -20.83 -10.17 20.81
N ALA A 576 -21.78 -11.00 20.36
CA ALA A 576 -23.17 -10.60 20.23
C ALA A 576 -23.84 -10.34 21.58
N LEU A 577 -23.51 -11.12 22.62
CA LEU A 577 -24.01 -10.88 23.99
C LEU A 577 -23.46 -9.58 24.58
N GLU A 578 -22.20 -9.25 24.32
CA GLU A 578 -21.62 -7.96 24.70
C GLU A 578 -22.34 -6.79 24.05
N GLU A 579 -22.69 -6.92 22.77
CA GLU A 579 -23.46 -5.90 22.06
C GLU A 579 -24.85 -5.72 22.67
N VAL A 580 -25.55 -6.81 22.98
CA VAL A 580 -26.86 -6.76 23.67
C VAL A 580 -26.72 -6.08 25.04
N LEU A 581 -25.68 -6.42 25.80
CA LEU A 581 -25.41 -5.80 27.10
C LEU A 581 -25.17 -4.30 26.97
N ARG A 582 -24.31 -3.89 26.02
CA ARG A 582 -24.01 -2.47 25.76
C ARG A 582 -25.28 -1.70 25.41
N MET A 583 -26.07 -2.22 24.48
CA MET A 583 -27.32 -1.59 24.04
C MET A 583 -28.32 -1.44 25.18
N LEU A 584 -28.45 -2.43 26.06
CA LEU A 584 -29.32 -2.36 27.24
C LEU A 584 -28.89 -1.25 28.21
N VAL A 585 -27.58 -1.10 28.45
CA VAL A 585 -27.04 -0.07 29.37
C VAL A 585 -27.16 1.32 28.76
N GLU A 586 -26.82 1.48 27.49
CA GLU A 586 -26.84 2.77 26.79
C GLU A 586 -28.27 3.33 26.64
N HIS A 587 -29.27 2.49 26.33
CA HIS A 587 -30.67 2.90 26.21
C HIS A 587 -31.26 3.42 27.53
N ASN A 588 -30.71 3.01 28.68
CA ASN A 588 -31.20 3.42 30.00
C ASN A 588 -30.36 4.52 30.65
N SER A 589 -29.17 4.84 30.10
CA SER A 589 -28.31 5.93 30.60
C SER A 589 -28.70 7.31 30.04
N GLY A 590 -29.59 7.34 29.04
CA GLY A 590 -30.13 8.56 28.43
C GLY A 590 -31.54 8.94 28.88
N ALA A 591 -32.09 8.29 29.92
CA ALA A 591 -33.42 8.52 30.48
C ALA A 591 -33.37 9.28 31.81
#